data_AF-A0A0F0GZA9-F1
#
_entry.id   AF-A0A0F0GZA9-F1
#
_cell.length_a   1.000
_cell.length_b   1.000
_cell.length_c   1.000
_cell.angle_alpha   90.00
_cell.angle_beta   90.00
_cell.angle_gamma   90.00
#
_symmetry.space_group_name_H-M   'P 1'
#
loop_
_entity.id
_entity.type
_entity.pdbx_description
1 polymer ?
#
loop_
_entity_poly.entity_id
_entity_poly.type
_entity_poly.pdbx_seq_one_letter_code
_entity_poly.pdbx_strand_id
1 'polypeptide(L)'
;MPGIDYYELLGVSRGASASEIKSAYRSLAKVMHPDAGGTSGGFRLLQEAYETLKDPVRRADYDRPTVVVPPVVRPQARPRPRRTGRTGRLRDFGDDPNYTAPRPRVDLGSMDWWHRIDLGARVRYVPAAGLGHAPAAAAIGGWFVLLIPLTLPLSPLLIAVWLPLVAAAGYGAFRLARRYLAVARAERAFAGEYDGNTIFGRPGENRRERLTAGLLTEYLTQLPGVRIFHGLAWPGSVFTDVDHALLCGRRLVLIESKSWLPGHYYCDEDGELWRNGHPFRGGGSQLLDGVERFAELLPWLEIRGALIIYPSRAGEVTCDDDLDFEIPPMTPDQFVREIGDWLADDPATVDREALRVLVRQVVSEVRVAGA
;
A
#
# COMPACT_ATOMS: atom_id res chain seq x y z
N MET A 1 28.25 -7.06 -1.19
CA MET A 1 29.04 -5.81 -1.22
C MET A 1 29.80 -5.70 0.09
N PRO A 2 31.08 -5.33 0.12
CA PRO A 2 31.76 -5.13 1.40
C PRO A 2 31.04 -3.97 2.10
N GLY A 3 30.48 -4.24 3.29
CA GLY A 3 29.80 -3.22 4.07
C GLY A 3 30.77 -2.10 4.43
N ILE A 4 30.30 -0.85 4.32
CA ILE A 4 31.07 0.34 4.68
C ILE A 4 31.45 0.22 6.16
N ASP A 5 32.74 0.33 6.47
CA ASP A 5 33.21 0.28 7.85
C ASP A 5 32.84 1.56 8.60
N TYR A 6 32.05 1.46 9.68
CA TYR A 6 31.63 2.59 10.51
C TYR A 6 32.80 3.38 11.11
N TYR A 7 33.93 2.73 11.37
CA TYR A 7 35.15 3.43 11.83
C TYR A 7 35.78 4.28 10.72
N GLU A 8 35.79 3.75 9.50
CA GLU A 8 36.27 4.46 8.31
C GLU A 8 35.34 5.63 7.96
N LEU A 9 34.02 5.43 8.08
CA LEU A 9 33.01 6.48 7.84
C LEU A 9 33.13 7.65 8.82
N LEU A 10 33.44 7.37 10.10
CA LEU A 10 33.69 8.40 11.10
C LEU A 10 35.12 8.96 11.05
N GLY A 11 36.01 8.36 10.26
CA GLY A 11 37.43 8.75 10.18
C GLY A 11 38.20 8.52 11.49
N VAL A 12 37.82 7.51 12.28
CA VAL A 12 38.41 7.20 13.60
C VAL A 12 38.97 5.78 13.63
N SER A 13 39.97 5.56 14.49
CA SER A 13 40.53 4.21 14.70
C SER A 13 39.53 3.28 15.39
N ARG A 14 39.63 1.96 15.16
CA ARG A 14 38.88 0.93 15.89
C ARG A 14 39.11 0.97 17.41
N GLY A 15 40.25 1.53 17.85
CA GLY A 15 40.56 1.78 19.26
C GLY A 15 40.06 3.11 19.81
N ALA A 16 39.30 3.91 19.04
CA ALA A 16 38.89 5.25 19.46
C ALA A 16 37.99 5.22 20.70
N SER A 17 38.22 6.18 21.59
CA SER A 17 37.40 6.43 22.78
C SER A 17 36.01 6.97 22.39
N ALA A 18 35.04 6.82 23.28
CA ALA A 18 33.68 7.34 23.07
C ALA A 18 33.68 8.88 22.87
N SER A 19 34.61 9.59 23.50
CA SER A 19 34.83 11.03 23.28
C SER A 19 35.31 11.37 21.87
N GLU A 20 36.22 10.57 21.31
CA GLU A 20 36.74 10.76 19.95
C GLU A 20 35.66 10.45 18.90
N ILE A 21 34.90 9.37 19.09
CA ILE A 21 33.75 9.00 18.24
C ILE A 21 32.69 10.11 18.24
N LYS A 22 32.37 10.66 19.42
CA LYS A 22 31.42 11.78 19.56
C LYS A 22 31.92 13.07 18.94
N SER A 23 33.22 13.34 19.03
CA SER A 23 33.84 14.52 18.42
C SER A 23 33.81 14.42 16.90
N ALA A 24 34.22 13.28 16.34
CA ALA A 24 34.20 13.02 14.91
C ALA A 24 32.79 13.11 14.31
N TYR A 25 31.81 12.49 14.97
CA TYR A 25 30.40 12.60 14.58
C TYR A 25 29.92 14.06 14.53
N ARG A 26 30.22 14.88 15.55
CA ARG A 26 29.80 16.28 15.57
C ARG A 26 30.43 17.12 14.47
N SER A 27 31.67 16.83 14.11
CA SER A 27 32.38 17.51 13.02
C SER A 27 31.79 17.14 11.67
N LEU A 28 31.57 15.84 11.42
CA LEU A 28 30.98 15.33 10.18
C LEU A 28 29.50 15.73 10.04
N ALA A 29 28.73 15.75 11.13
CA ALA A 29 27.31 16.10 11.12
C ALA A 29 27.08 17.54 10.67
N LYS A 30 28.00 18.47 10.97
CA LYS A 30 27.92 19.87 10.50
C LYS A 30 28.15 20.02 9.00
N VAL A 31 28.97 19.14 8.42
CA VAL A 31 29.34 19.17 7.00
C VAL A 31 28.32 18.36 6.17
N MET A 32 27.82 17.27 6.73
CA MET A 32 26.90 16.34 6.07
C MET A 32 25.42 16.65 6.32
N HIS A 33 25.10 17.73 7.05
CA HIS A 33 23.71 18.12 7.29
C HIS A 33 23.04 18.50 5.96
N PRO A 34 21.76 18.13 5.74
CA PRO A 34 21.01 18.55 4.54
C PRO A 34 21.01 20.07 4.33
N ASP A 35 20.93 20.85 5.41
CA ASP A 35 20.99 22.33 5.37
C ASP A 35 22.37 22.89 4.98
N ALA A 36 23.43 22.08 5.06
CA ALA A 36 24.79 22.46 4.68
C ALA A 36 25.21 21.89 3.30
N GLY A 37 24.29 21.26 2.57
CA GLY A 37 24.54 20.68 1.24
C GLY A 37 24.89 19.18 1.24
N GLY A 38 24.70 18.47 2.37
CA GLY A 38 24.85 17.02 2.45
C GLY A 38 23.64 16.24 1.92
N THR A 39 23.82 14.97 1.58
CA THR A 39 22.72 14.08 1.16
C THR A 39 22.05 13.43 2.37
N SER A 40 20.70 13.29 2.33
CA SER A 40 19.92 12.63 3.37
C SER A 40 20.39 11.19 3.65
N GLY A 41 20.78 10.45 2.60
CA GLY A 41 21.36 9.11 2.71
C GLY A 41 22.71 9.07 3.41
N GLY A 42 23.61 10.03 3.13
CA GLY A 42 24.91 10.13 3.78
C GLY A 42 24.81 10.51 5.26
N PHE A 43 23.87 11.41 5.60
CA PHE A 43 23.61 11.78 6.99
C PHE A 43 23.02 10.62 7.81
N ARG A 44 22.15 9.81 7.19
CA ARG A 44 21.58 8.62 7.84
C ARG A 44 22.65 7.56 8.15
N LEU A 45 23.56 7.30 7.22
CA LEU A 45 24.70 6.38 7.43
C LEU A 45 25.63 6.89 8.54
N LEU A 46 25.89 8.20 8.58
CA LEU A 46 26.68 8.83 9.63
C LEU A 46 26.03 8.68 11.03
N GLN A 47 24.70 8.82 11.09
CA GLN A 47 23.94 8.65 12.33
C GLN A 47 23.92 7.18 12.80
N GLU A 48 23.73 6.24 11.87
CA GLU A 48 23.76 4.80 12.15
C GLU A 48 25.14 4.34 12.66
N ALA A 49 26.22 4.82 12.06
CA ALA A 49 27.58 4.57 12.53
C ALA A 49 27.81 5.11 13.94
N TYR A 50 27.35 6.33 14.24
CA TYR A 50 27.48 6.91 15.57
C TYR A 50 26.66 6.16 16.62
N GLU A 51 25.40 5.81 16.35
CA GLU A 51 24.55 5.07 17.30
C GLU A 51 25.09 3.66 17.56
N THR A 52 25.67 3.00 16.56
CA THR A 52 26.28 1.67 16.72
C THR A 52 27.59 1.74 17.53
N LEU A 53 28.45 2.73 17.27
CA LEU A 53 29.77 2.81 17.90
C LEU A 53 29.78 3.53 19.27
N LYS A 54 28.74 4.31 19.59
CA LYS A 54 28.58 4.99 20.89
C LYS A 54 28.16 4.02 22.00
N ASP A 55 27.35 3.02 21.69
CA ASP A 55 26.90 2.03 22.66
C ASP A 55 27.94 0.91 22.78
N PRO A 56 28.51 0.66 23.99
CA PRO A 56 29.54 -0.35 24.17
C PRO A 56 29.07 -1.78 23.85
N VAL A 57 27.78 -2.10 24.01
CA VAL A 57 27.22 -3.41 23.68
C VAL A 57 27.13 -3.57 22.16
N ARG A 58 26.56 -2.57 21.48
CA ARG A 58 26.39 -2.59 20.02
C ARG A 58 27.73 -2.50 19.29
N ARG A 59 28.69 -1.75 19.84
CA ARG A 59 30.07 -1.70 19.35
C ARG A 59 30.77 -3.05 19.48
N ALA A 60 30.60 -3.73 20.61
CA ALA A 60 31.17 -5.07 20.80
C ALA A 60 30.58 -6.09 19.82
N ASP A 61 29.27 -6.01 19.53
CA ASP A 61 28.62 -6.85 18.52
C ASP A 61 29.09 -6.52 17.10
N TYR A 62 29.33 -5.24 16.79
CA TYR A 62 29.92 -4.80 15.53
C TYR A 62 31.38 -5.24 15.37
N ASP A 63 32.15 -5.27 16.46
CA ASP A 63 33.55 -5.69 16.49
C ASP A 63 33.74 -7.21 16.53
N ARG A 64 32.66 -7.99 16.77
CA ARG A 64 32.73 -9.46 16.78
C ARG A 64 33.04 -9.96 15.36
N PRO A 65 34.18 -10.64 15.13
CA PRO A 65 34.39 -11.33 13.88
C PRO A 65 33.33 -12.44 13.77
N THR A 66 32.55 -12.45 12.70
CA THR A 66 31.62 -13.54 12.38
C THR A 66 32.40 -14.86 12.44
N VAL A 67 32.20 -15.63 13.50
CA VAL A 67 32.84 -16.94 13.65
C VAL A 67 32.22 -17.85 12.61
N VAL A 68 32.90 -17.99 11.48
CA VAL A 68 32.67 -19.08 10.53
C VAL A 68 33.09 -20.35 11.26
N VAL A 69 32.12 -21.12 11.72
CA VAL A 69 32.36 -22.47 12.25
C VAL A 69 32.99 -23.31 11.12
N PRO A 70 34.22 -23.82 11.25
CA PRO A 70 34.83 -24.61 10.20
C PRO A 70 34.13 -25.98 10.10
N PRO A 71 33.98 -26.56 8.90
CA PRO A 71 33.32 -27.84 8.74
C PRO A 71 34.16 -28.96 9.36
N VAL A 72 33.48 -29.89 10.04
CA VAL A 72 34.03 -31.13 10.57
C VAL A 72 34.72 -31.90 9.44
N VAL A 73 36.04 -32.13 9.57
CA VAL A 73 36.83 -32.91 8.62
C VAL A 73 36.45 -34.39 8.74
N ARG A 74 35.78 -34.94 7.71
CA ARG A 74 35.64 -36.40 7.55
C ARG A 74 36.91 -36.99 6.91
N PRO A 75 37.31 -38.24 7.23
CA PRO A 75 38.51 -38.86 6.67
C PRO A 75 38.41 -38.99 5.15
N GLN A 76 39.51 -38.69 4.46
CA GLN A 76 39.60 -38.64 3.00
C GLN A 76 39.34 -40.00 2.35
N ALA A 77 38.34 -40.07 1.46
CA ALA A 77 38.16 -41.17 0.53
C ALA A 77 39.15 -41.05 -0.64
N ARG A 78 39.70 -42.20 -1.06
CA ARG A 78 40.72 -42.33 -2.14
C ARG A 78 40.34 -41.58 -3.42
N PRO A 79 41.32 -41.01 -4.16
CA PRO A 79 41.06 -40.26 -5.38
C PRO A 79 40.52 -41.19 -6.48
N ARG A 80 39.30 -40.90 -6.95
CA ARG A 80 38.74 -41.49 -8.17
C ARG A 80 39.43 -40.88 -9.40
N PRO A 81 39.61 -41.64 -10.50
CA PRO A 81 40.28 -41.14 -11.69
C PRO A 81 39.52 -39.95 -12.29
N ARG A 82 40.29 -38.92 -12.67
CA ARG A 82 39.82 -37.71 -13.36
C ARG A 82 39.05 -38.10 -14.62
N ARG A 83 37.72 -37.89 -14.63
CA ARG A 83 36.94 -37.84 -15.87
C ARG A 83 37.34 -36.58 -16.62
N THR A 84 37.94 -36.78 -17.78
CA THR A 84 38.18 -35.76 -18.80
C THR A 84 36.85 -35.17 -19.28
N GLY A 85 36.79 -33.84 -19.32
CA GLY A 85 35.93 -33.09 -20.23
C GLY A 85 34.42 -33.24 -20.07
N ARG A 86 33.83 -32.62 -19.05
CA ARG A 86 32.58 -31.87 -19.25
C ARG A 86 32.90 -30.45 -18.86
N THR A 87 32.87 -29.55 -19.84
CA THR A 87 32.83 -28.11 -19.62
C THR A 87 31.59 -27.83 -18.78
N GLY A 88 31.78 -27.83 -17.45
CA GLY A 88 30.82 -27.21 -16.56
C GLY A 88 30.78 -25.76 -16.98
N ARG A 89 29.65 -25.33 -17.58
CA ARG A 89 29.28 -23.92 -17.51
C ARG A 89 29.55 -23.51 -16.07
N LEU A 90 30.44 -22.53 -15.86
CA LEU A 90 30.45 -21.81 -14.59
C LEU A 90 28.98 -21.51 -14.30
N ARG A 91 28.48 -21.92 -13.14
CA ARG A 91 27.20 -21.40 -12.67
C ARG A 91 27.40 -19.90 -12.64
N ASP A 92 26.73 -19.23 -13.55
CA ASP A 92 26.73 -17.79 -13.64
C ASP A 92 26.03 -17.27 -12.38
N PHE A 93 26.84 -16.92 -11.39
CA PHE A 93 26.44 -16.20 -10.19
C PHE A 93 26.65 -14.70 -10.39
N GLY A 94 26.56 -14.21 -11.63
CA GLY A 94 26.38 -12.80 -11.89
C GLY A 94 24.95 -12.38 -11.55
N ASP A 95 24.80 -11.50 -10.57
CA ASP A 95 23.74 -10.52 -10.66
C ASP A 95 24.05 -9.74 -11.94
N ASP A 96 23.26 -9.89 -13.00
CA ASP A 96 23.40 -9.01 -14.17
C ASP A 96 22.90 -7.63 -13.70
N PRO A 97 23.80 -6.64 -13.48
CA PRO A 97 23.41 -5.34 -12.95
C PRO A 97 22.52 -4.57 -13.93
N ASN A 98 22.48 -5.01 -15.19
CA ASN A 98 21.62 -4.44 -16.23
C ASN A 98 20.34 -5.26 -16.44
N TYR A 99 20.14 -6.35 -15.67
CA TYR A 99 18.95 -7.16 -15.82
C TYR A 99 17.70 -6.33 -15.57
N THR A 100 16.79 -6.53 -16.48
CA THR A 100 15.63 -5.70 -16.70
C THR A 100 14.47 -6.67 -16.70
N ALA A 101 13.80 -6.82 -15.55
CA ALA A 101 12.62 -7.66 -15.47
C ALA A 101 11.61 -7.21 -16.55
N PRO A 102 11.11 -8.16 -17.37
CA PRO A 102 10.15 -7.82 -18.40
C PRO A 102 8.87 -7.28 -17.76
N ARG A 103 8.09 -6.52 -18.54
CA ARG A 103 6.72 -6.19 -18.11
C ARG A 103 5.94 -7.49 -17.95
N PRO A 104 5.21 -7.67 -16.84
CA PRO A 104 4.32 -8.82 -16.68
C PRO A 104 3.36 -8.91 -17.86
N ARG A 105 3.17 -10.13 -18.38
CA ARG A 105 2.12 -10.43 -19.33
C ARG A 105 1.09 -11.25 -18.60
N VAL A 106 -0.10 -10.69 -18.49
CA VAL A 106 -1.21 -11.29 -17.77
C VAL A 106 -2.12 -11.99 -18.78
N ASP A 107 -2.50 -13.24 -18.52
CA ASP A 107 -3.43 -13.96 -19.40
C ASP A 107 -4.88 -13.59 -19.07
N LEU A 108 -5.38 -12.55 -19.75
CA LEU A 108 -6.75 -12.07 -19.60
C LEU A 108 -7.82 -13.14 -19.85
N GLY A 109 -7.56 -14.13 -20.71
CA GLY A 109 -8.53 -15.17 -21.05
C GLY A 109 -8.78 -16.16 -19.91
N SER A 110 -7.88 -16.19 -18.92
CA SER A 110 -8.00 -17.03 -17.73
C SER A 110 -8.76 -16.35 -16.57
N MET A 111 -9.20 -15.10 -16.75
CA MET A 111 -9.75 -14.27 -15.68
C MET A 111 -11.26 -14.13 -15.76
N ASP A 112 -11.98 -14.88 -14.91
CA ASP A 112 -13.45 -14.83 -14.86
C ASP A 112 -13.99 -13.44 -14.53
N TRP A 113 -13.34 -12.70 -13.62
CA TRP A 113 -13.76 -11.35 -13.25
C TRP A 113 -13.62 -10.35 -14.41
N TRP A 114 -12.60 -10.50 -15.26
CA TRP A 114 -12.34 -9.58 -16.38
C TRP A 114 -13.52 -9.51 -17.35
N HIS A 115 -14.21 -10.64 -17.53
CA HIS A 115 -15.37 -10.75 -18.42
C HIS A 115 -16.70 -10.34 -17.77
N ARG A 116 -16.75 -10.20 -16.44
CA ARG A 116 -17.97 -9.87 -15.69
C ARG A 116 -18.17 -8.37 -15.45
N ILE A 117 -17.16 -7.54 -15.72
CA ILE A 117 -17.21 -6.11 -15.42
C ILE A 117 -18.08 -5.35 -16.43
N ASP A 118 -19.01 -4.55 -15.91
CA ASP A 118 -19.68 -3.49 -16.67
C ASP A 118 -18.84 -2.20 -16.64
N LEU A 119 -18.10 -1.94 -17.72
CA LEU A 119 -17.29 -0.74 -17.89
C LEU A 119 -18.12 0.56 -17.90
N GLY A 120 -19.45 0.46 -18.12
CA GLY A 120 -20.38 1.60 -18.09
C GLY A 120 -20.93 1.90 -16.70
N ALA A 121 -20.62 1.08 -15.70
CA ALA A 121 -21.17 1.24 -14.35
C ALA A 121 -20.66 2.55 -13.72
N ARG A 122 -21.60 3.33 -13.17
CA ARG A 122 -21.27 4.54 -12.42
C ARG A 122 -20.75 4.19 -11.04
N VAL A 123 -19.66 4.84 -10.64
CA VAL A 123 -19.08 4.70 -9.30
C VAL A 123 -20.08 5.18 -8.24
N ARG A 124 -20.29 4.35 -7.23
CA ARG A 124 -21.13 4.65 -6.07
C ARG A 124 -20.27 4.86 -4.84
N TYR A 125 -20.50 5.96 -4.14
CA TYR A 125 -19.76 6.30 -2.95
C TYR A 125 -20.55 5.92 -1.69
N VAL A 126 -19.97 5.07 -0.83
CA VAL A 126 -20.61 4.59 0.41
C VAL A 126 -19.98 5.20 1.68
N PRO A 127 -20.75 5.40 2.77
CA PRO A 127 -22.20 5.24 2.85
C PRO A 127 -22.94 6.27 1.97
N ALA A 128 -24.00 5.81 1.29
CA ALA A 128 -24.95 6.70 0.65
C ALA A 128 -25.65 7.50 1.76
N ALA A 129 -25.66 8.81 1.64
CA ALA A 129 -26.07 9.64 2.76
C ALA A 129 -27.62 9.66 2.87
N GLY A 130 -28.14 8.81 3.75
CA GLY A 130 -29.53 8.82 4.23
C GLY A 130 -30.52 7.93 3.48
N LEU A 131 -31.77 7.91 3.95
CA LEU A 131 -32.94 7.14 3.49
C LEU A 131 -33.40 7.44 2.03
N GLY A 132 -32.54 8.02 1.19
CA GLY A 132 -32.84 8.46 -0.17
C GLY A 132 -33.79 9.67 -0.23
N HIS A 133 -34.34 9.95 -1.42
CA HIS A 133 -35.28 11.07 -1.64
C HIS A 133 -36.70 10.79 -1.11
N ALA A 134 -37.02 9.53 -0.82
CA ALA A 134 -38.37 9.07 -0.45
C ALA A 134 -38.99 9.80 0.75
N PRO A 135 -38.33 9.95 1.92
CA PRO A 135 -38.92 10.66 3.06
C PRO A 135 -39.11 12.15 2.81
N ALA A 136 -38.19 12.81 2.08
CA ALA A 136 -38.34 14.21 1.70
C ALA A 136 -39.52 14.40 0.72
N ALA A 137 -39.64 13.54 -0.29
CA ALA A 137 -40.74 13.56 -1.25
C ALA A 137 -42.09 13.25 -0.57
N ALA A 138 -42.12 12.27 0.34
CA ALA A 138 -43.32 11.94 1.11
C ALA A 138 -43.76 13.08 2.03
N ALA A 139 -42.81 13.75 2.70
CA ALA A 139 -43.12 14.92 3.55
C ALA A 139 -43.67 16.09 2.72
N ILE A 140 -43.08 16.36 1.55
CA ILE A 140 -43.55 17.39 0.62
C ILE A 140 -44.95 17.03 0.09
N GLY A 141 -45.15 15.80 -0.38
CA GLY A 141 -46.44 15.31 -0.88
C GLY A 141 -47.53 15.35 0.19
N GLY A 142 -47.23 14.88 1.40
CA GLY A 142 -48.13 14.95 2.55
C GLY A 142 -48.48 16.39 2.93
N TRP A 143 -47.54 17.33 2.81
CA TRP A 143 -47.82 18.74 3.02
C TRP A 143 -48.78 19.32 1.96
N PHE A 144 -48.63 18.93 0.69
CA PHE A 144 -49.61 19.32 -0.35
C PHE A 144 -50.99 18.74 -0.11
N VAL A 145 -51.09 17.48 0.35
CA VAL A 145 -52.37 16.87 0.74
C VAL A 145 -53.01 17.63 1.90
N LEU A 146 -52.20 18.06 2.87
CA LEU A 146 -52.66 18.88 3.98
C LEU A 146 -53.20 20.25 3.55
N LEU A 147 -52.99 20.72 2.31
CA LEU A 147 -53.57 21.96 1.79
C LEU A 147 -54.97 21.76 1.18
N ILE A 148 -55.38 20.53 0.87
CA ILE A 148 -56.67 20.21 0.22
C ILE A 148 -57.88 20.79 1.00
N PRO A 149 -57.96 20.69 2.34
CA PRO A 149 -59.07 21.26 3.10
C PRO A 149 -59.30 22.77 2.92
N LEU A 150 -58.31 23.52 2.41
CA LEU A 150 -58.47 24.95 2.08
C LEU A 150 -59.51 25.20 0.97
N THR A 151 -59.82 24.18 0.17
CA THR A 151 -60.83 24.24 -0.88
C THR A 151 -62.25 24.02 -0.37
N LEU A 152 -62.40 23.65 0.91
CA LEU A 152 -63.70 23.37 1.54
C LEU A 152 -64.14 24.54 2.43
N PRO A 153 -65.46 24.74 2.62
CA PRO A 153 -65.97 25.71 3.58
C PRO A 153 -65.72 25.22 5.02
N LEU A 154 -64.63 25.70 5.63
CA LEU A 154 -64.23 25.34 7.00
C LEU A 154 -64.74 26.36 8.03
N SER A 155 -65.04 25.90 9.25
CA SER A 155 -65.41 26.80 10.36
C SER A 155 -64.18 27.57 10.88
N PRO A 156 -64.36 28.78 11.44
CA PRO A 156 -63.24 29.59 11.95
C PRO A 156 -62.39 28.88 13.01
N LEU A 157 -63.01 28.10 13.89
CA LEU A 157 -62.32 27.30 14.91
C LEU A 157 -61.45 26.21 14.27
N LEU A 158 -61.95 25.53 13.24
CA LEU A 158 -61.21 24.47 12.57
C LEU A 158 -60.02 25.06 11.79
N ILE A 159 -60.20 26.22 11.15
CA ILE A 159 -59.11 26.97 10.51
C ILE A 159 -58.02 27.35 11.52
N ALA A 160 -58.40 27.84 12.72
CA ALA A 160 -57.47 28.26 13.76
C ALA A 160 -56.58 27.11 14.29
N VAL A 161 -57.09 25.88 14.31
CA VAL A 161 -56.33 24.68 14.72
C VAL A 161 -55.53 24.08 13.55
N TRP A 162 -56.11 24.09 12.35
CA TRP A 162 -55.53 23.45 11.17
C TRP A 162 -54.36 24.24 10.57
N LEU A 163 -54.44 25.57 10.50
CA LEU A 163 -53.37 26.40 9.94
C LEU A 163 -52.01 26.21 10.66
N PRO A 164 -51.93 26.18 12.01
CA PRO A 164 -50.69 25.87 12.72
C PRO A 164 -50.13 24.48 12.39
N LEU A 165 -50.99 23.47 12.22
CA LEU A 165 -50.56 22.11 11.87
C LEU A 165 -49.97 22.07 10.45
N VAL A 166 -50.61 22.73 9.49
CA VAL A 166 -50.10 22.87 8.12
C VAL A 166 -48.76 23.62 8.11
N ALA A 167 -48.63 24.69 8.90
CA ALA A 167 -47.39 25.45 9.02
C ALA A 167 -46.26 24.61 9.64
N ALA A 168 -46.55 23.86 10.71
CA ALA A 168 -45.60 22.97 11.36
C ALA A 168 -45.15 21.82 10.42
N ALA A 169 -46.10 21.20 9.71
CA ALA A 169 -45.81 20.17 8.72
C ALA A 169 -44.97 20.72 7.56
N GLY A 170 -45.29 21.93 7.06
CA GLY A 170 -44.54 22.61 6.01
C GLY A 170 -43.11 22.95 6.45
N TYR A 171 -42.94 23.45 7.68
CA TYR A 171 -41.61 23.68 8.25
C TYR A 171 -40.80 22.38 8.36
N GLY A 172 -41.43 21.28 8.79
CA GLY A 172 -40.82 19.95 8.83
C GLY A 172 -40.38 19.46 7.45
N ALA A 173 -41.28 19.54 6.45
CA ALA A 173 -40.98 19.18 5.07
C ALA A 173 -39.85 20.04 4.49
N PHE A 174 -39.85 21.36 4.73
CA PHE A 174 -38.78 22.27 4.32
C PHE A 174 -37.44 21.90 4.97
N ARG A 175 -37.41 21.64 6.27
CA ARG A 175 -36.19 21.22 7.00
C ARG A 175 -35.63 19.92 6.46
N LEU A 176 -36.50 18.94 6.17
CA LEU A 176 -36.11 17.65 5.61
C LEU A 176 -35.58 17.80 4.18
N ALA A 177 -36.28 18.56 3.33
CA ALA A 177 -35.86 18.86 1.96
C ALA A 177 -34.52 19.60 1.94
N ARG A 178 -34.32 20.59 2.82
CA ARG A 178 -33.05 21.32 2.95
C ARG A 178 -31.90 20.39 3.37
N ARG A 179 -32.13 19.48 4.31
CA ARG A 179 -31.13 18.47 4.73
C ARG A 179 -30.79 17.54 3.56
N TYR A 180 -31.80 17.01 2.87
CA TYR A 180 -31.61 16.17 1.69
C TYR A 180 -30.81 16.89 0.60
N LEU A 181 -31.15 18.13 0.27
CA LEU A 181 -30.41 18.92 -0.73
C LEU A 181 -28.97 19.20 -0.32
N ALA A 182 -28.70 19.45 0.97
CA ALA A 182 -27.35 19.65 1.47
C ALA A 182 -26.51 18.37 1.31
N VAL A 183 -27.09 17.22 1.65
CA VAL A 183 -26.48 15.91 1.48
C VAL A 183 -26.20 15.60 0.01
N ALA A 184 -27.21 15.74 -0.86
CA ALA A 184 -27.07 15.47 -2.29
C ALA A 184 -26.07 16.42 -2.98
N ARG A 185 -25.92 17.66 -2.49
CA ARG A 185 -24.86 18.57 -2.96
C ARG A 185 -23.48 18.11 -2.48
N ALA A 186 -23.35 17.67 -1.23
CA ALA A 186 -22.09 17.17 -0.70
C ALA A 186 -21.64 15.88 -1.41
N GLU A 187 -22.58 15.01 -1.78
CA GLU A 187 -22.31 13.83 -2.61
C GLU A 187 -21.83 14.22 -4.01
N ARG A 188 -22.52 15.14 -4.68
CA ARG A 188 -22.10 15.62 -6.01
C ARG A 188 -20.76 16.35 -5.99
N ALA A 189 -20.50 17.14 -4.94
CA ALA A 189 -19.22 17.81 -4.77
C ALA A 189 -18.09 16.79 -4.56
N PHE A 190 -18.31 15.77 -3.72
CA PHE A 190 -17.35 14.70 -3.51
C PHE A 190 -17.10 13.89 -4.78
N ALA A 191 -18.16 13.47 -5.48
CA ALA A 191 -18.05 12.79 -6.76
C ALA A 191 -17.27 13.65 -7.78
N GLY A 192 -17.56 14.95 -7.88
CA GLY A 192 -16.82 15.88 -8.75
C GLY A 192 -15.33 16.02 -8.41
N GLU A 193 -14.93 15.82 -7.15
CA GLU A 193 -13.54 15.88 -6.70
C GLU A 193 -12.75 14.60 -7.05
N TYR A 194 -13.40 13.43 -6.98
CA TYR A 194 -12.72 12.12 -7.05
C TYR A 194 -13.07 11.27 -8.28
N ASP A 195 -14.15 11.53 -9.02
CA ASP A 195 -14.53 10.73 -10.20
C ASP A 195 -13.53 10.84 -11.35
N GLY A 196 -12.82 11.97 -11.45
CA GLY A 196 -11.79 12.17 -12.47
C GLY A 196 -10.42 11.58 -12.11
N ASN A 197 -10.21 11.16 -10.86
CA ASN A 197 -8.92 10.74 -10.33
C ASN A 197 -8.99 9.31 -9.78
N THR A 198 -8.51 8.36 -10.58
CA THR A 198 -8.37 6.96 -10.17
C THR A 198 -7.05 6.71 -9.45
N ILE A 199 -6.03 7.53 -9.69
CA ILE A 199 -4.66 7.34 -9.22
C ILE A 199 -4.23 8.53 -8.36
N PHE A 200 -3.69 8.25 -7.18
CA PHE A 200 -3.19 9.23 -6.23
C PHE A 200 -1.72 8.97 -5.92
N GLY A 201 -0.92 10.03 -5.79
CA GLY A 201 0.51 9.92 -5.52
C GLY A 201 1.35 9.58 -6.75
N ARG A 202 2.61 9.24 -6.52
CA ARG A 202 3.55 8.82 -7.56
C ARG A 202 4.25 7.53 -7.14
N PRO A 203 4.43 6.56 -8.05
CA PRO A 203 5.22 5.39 -7.74
C PRO A 203 6.67 5.80 -7.49
N GLY A 204 7.36 5.12 -6.57
CA GLY A 204 8.74 5.45 -6.28
C GLY A 204 9.69 5.16 -7.43
N GLU A 205 10.94 5.60 -7.26
CA GLU A 205 11.97 5.51 -8.30
C GLU A 205 12.48 4.08 -8.53
N ASN A 206 12.13 3.14 -7.64
CA ASN A 206 12.50 1.75 -7.80
C ASN A 206 11.75 1.12 -8.98
N ARG A 207 12.48 0.32 -9.76
CA ARG A 207 11.92 -0.30 -10.94
C ARG A 207 10.75 -1.25 -10.64
N ARG A 208 10.85 -2.06 -9.59
CA ARG A 208 9.79 -2.97 -9.12
C ARG A 208 8.49 -2.22 -8.82
N GLU A 209 8.59 -1.02 -8.28
CA GLU A 209 7.44 -0.17 -7.98
C GLU A 209 6.82 0.39 -9.26
N ARG A 210 7.63 0.81 -10.24
CA ARG A 210 7.13 1.22 -11.57
C ARG A 210 6.46 0.08 -12.34
N LEU A 211 7.00 -1.14 -12.26
CA LEU A 211 6.39 -2.33 -12.87
C LEU A 211 5.03 -2.61 -12.24
N THR A 212 4.96 -2.55 -10.91
CA THR A 212 3.72 -2.73 -10.16
C THR A 212 2.72 -1.64 -10.50
N ALA A 213 3.09 -0.36 -10.47
CA ALA A 213 2.21 0.73 -10.85
C ALA A 213 1.65 0.59 -12.28
N GLY A 214 2.48 0.14 -13.22
CA GLY A 214 2.05 -0.19 -14.58
C GLY A 214 1.02 -1.32 -14.61
N LEU A 215 1.27 -2.41 -13.88
CA LEU A 215 0.34 -3.53 -13.71
C LEU A 215 -1.02 -3.07 -13.14
N LEU A 216 -1.01 -2.30 -12.05
CA LEU A 216 -2.23 -1.78 -11.43
C LEU A 216 -3.02 -0.89 -12.39
N THR A 217 -2.31 0.00 -13.11
CA THR A 217 -2.92 0.93 -14.06
C THR A 217 -3.52 0.21 -15.26
N GLU A 218 -2.82 -0.78 -15.81
CA GLU A 218 -3.22 -1.49 -17.02
C GLU A 218 -4.40 -2.43 -16.79
N TYR A 219 -4.42 -3.13 -15.65
CA TYR A 219 -5.41 -4.20 -15.40
C TYR A 219 -6.49 -3.78 -14.40
N LEU A 220 -6.13 -3.21 -13.25
CA LEU A 220 -7.10 -3.03 -12.16
C LEU A 220 -7.94 -1.77 -12.28
N THR A 221 -7.53 -0.78 -13.09
CA THR A 221 -8.36 0.40 -13.37
C THR A 221 -9.61 0.10 -14.20
N GLN A 222 -9.71 -1.11 -14.76
CA GLN A 222 -10.93 -1.55 -15.45
C GLN A 222 -12.10 -1.75 -14.48
N LEU A 223 -11.83 -1.97 -13.20
CA LEU A 223 -12.84 -1.95 -12.14
C LEU A 223 -13.18 -0.48 -11.82
N PRO A 224 -14.41 0.01 -12.10
CA PRO A 224 -14.75 1.43 -11.98
C PRO A 224 -14.50 2.02 -10.59
N GLY A 225 -14.71 1.21 -9.55
CA GLY A 225 -14.53 1.57 -8.14
C GLY A 225 -13.09 1.50 -7.66
N VAL A 226 -12.13 0.97 -8.43
CA VAL A 226 -10.74 0.92 -7.96
C VAL A 226 -10.18 2.33 -7.84
N ARG A 227 -9.47 2.58 -6.74
CA ARG A 227 -8.64 3.76 -6.51
C ARG A 227 -7.23 3.29 -6.12
N ILE A 228 -6.24 3.76 -6.86
CA ILE A 228 -4.83 3.39 -6.70
C ILE A 228 -4.13 4.49 -5.92
N PHE A 229 -3.36 4.11 -4.92
CA PHE A 229 -2.54 5.01 -4.12
C PHE A 229 -1.09 4.58 -4.23
N HIS A 230 -0.21 5.49 -4.60
CA HIS A 230 1.22 5.25 -4.67
C HIS A 230 1.90 6.00 -3.53
N GLY A 231 2.72 5.28 -2.77
CA GLY A 231 3.49 5.80 -1.65
C GLY A 231 2.64 6.30 -0.49
N LEU A 232 2.16 5.38 0.35
CA LEU A 232 1.42 5.73 1.56
C LEU A 232 2.34 5.74 2.78
N ALA A 233 2.11 6.72 3.65
CA ALA A 233 2.59 6.71 5.01
C ALA A 233 1.72 5.82 5.90
N TRP A 234 2.35 5.17 6.86
CA TRP A 234 1.64 4.62 8.00
C TRP A 234 0.94 5.72 8.81
N PRO A 235 -0.10 5.37 9.59
CA PRO A 235 -0.72 6.32 10.51
C PRO A 235 0.33 6.94 11.45
N GLY A 236 0.55 8.25 11.36
CA GLY A 236 1.53 8.99 12.17
C GLY A 236 2.96 9.01 11.60
N SER A 237 3.20 8.37 10.46
CA SER A 237 4.46 8.48 9.71
C SER A 237 4.40 9.65 8.72
N VAL A 238 5.58 10.13 8.31
CA VAL A 238 5.75 11.12 7.23
C VAL A 238 6.53 10.55 6.04
N PHE A 239 6.93 9.28 6.13
CA PHE A 239 7.69 8.58 5.11
C PHE A 239 6.77 7.68 4.28
N THR A 240 7.23 7.32 3.09
CA THR A 240 6.58 6.30 2.29
C THR A 240 6.89 4.93 2.87
N ASP A 241 5.92 4.33 3.55
CA ASP A 241 6.05 3.03 4.20
C ASP A 241 5.39 1.90 3.39
N VAL A 242 4.38 2.21 2.58
CA VAL A 242 3.71 1.25 1.68
C VAL A 242 3.89 1.70 0.23
N ASP A 243 4.45 0.81 -0.61
CA ASP A 243 4.73 1.12 -2.02
C ASP A 243 3.44 1.50 -2.78
N HIS A 244 2.41 0.65 -2.71
CA HIS A 244 1.12 0.87 -3.38
C HIS A 244 -0.04 0.38 -2.53
N ALA A 245 -1.23 0.95 -2.74
CA ALA A 245 -2.48 0.41 -2.20
C ALA A 245 -3.63 0.54 -3.19
N LEU A 246 -4.66 -0.30 -3.02
CA LEU A 246 -5.89 -0.30 -3.79
C LEU A 246 -7.09 -0.20 -2.86
N LEU A 247 -8.03 0.70 -3.16
CA LEU A 247 -9.35 0.72 -2.53
C LEU A 247 -10.41 0.39 -3.57
N CYS A 248 -11.27 -0.59 -3.28
CA CYS A 248 -12.50 -0.85 -4.05
C CYS A 248 -13.60 -1.32 -3.09
N GLY A 249 -14.78 -0.71 -3.15
CA GLY A 249 -15.86 -0.94 -2.19
C GLY A 249 -15.39 -0.65 -0.77
N ARG A 250 -15.42 -1.69 0.08
CA ARG A 250 -14.91 -1.69 1.46
C ARG A 250 -13.64 -2.52 1.62
N ARG A 251 -12.95 -2.80 0.52
CA ARG A 251 -11.76 -3.64 0.46
C ARG A 251 -10.53 -2.79 0.19
N LEU A 252 -9.49 -2.97 1.00
CA LEU A 252 -8.21 -2.29 0.88
C LEU A 252 -7.10 -3.34 0.70
N VAL A 253 -6.31 -3.20 -0.34
CA VAL A 253 -5.12 -4.03 -0.56
C VAL A 253 -3.90 -3.17 -0.35
N LEU A 254 -3.03 -3.54 0.58
CA LEU A 254 -1.69 -2.98 0.71
C LEU A 254 -0.74 -3.85 -0.11
N ILE A 255 0.14 -3.22 -0.90
CA ILE A 255 0.97 -3.93 -1.86
C ILE A 255 2.43 -3.55 -1.61
N GLU A 256 3.24 -4.57 -1.40
CA GLU A 256 4.70 -4.47 -1.39
C GLU A 256 5.26 -5.27 -2.56
N SER A 257 6.22 -4.70 -3.27
CA SER A 257 6.89 -5.40 -4.37
C SER A 257 8.31 -5.79 -3.98
N LYS A 258 8.82 -6.96 -4.38
CA LYS A 258 10.22 -7.34 -4.12
C LYS A 258 10.91 -7.79 -5.40
N SER A 259 12.22 -7.58 -5.47
CA SER A 259 13.05 -8.12 -6.54
C SER A 259 13.96 -9.18 -5.97
N TRP A 260 13.59 -10.46 -6.14
CA TRP A 260 14.31 -11.58 -5.58
C TRP A 260 14.70 -12.60 -6.65
N LEU A 261 15.63 -13.49 -6.30
CA LEU A 261 16.17 -14.46 -7.23
C LEU A 261 15.09 -15.44 -7.72
N PRO A 262 15.02 -15.75 -9.03
CA PRO A 262 14.10 -16.75 -9.58
C PRO A 262 14.03 -18.05 -8.79
N GLY A 263 12.83 -18.60 -8.64
CA GLY A 263 12.54 -19.78 -7.84
C GLY A 263 11.07 -19.86 -7.48
N HIS A 264 10.74 -20.93 -6.76
CA HIS A 264 9.41 -21.16 -6.23
C HIS A 264 9.33 -20.63 -4.80
N TYR A 265 8.37 -19.74 -4.54
CA TYR A 265 8.14 -19.06 -3.27
C TYR A 265 6.80 -19.47 -2.66
N TYR A 266 6.77 -19.73 -1.36
CA TYR A 266 5.54 -20.08 -0.65
C TYR A 266 5.68 -19.72 0.82
N CYS A 267 4.56 -19.60 1.52
CA CYS A 267 4.55 -19.51 2.98
C CYS A 267 4.30 -20.90 3.57
N ASP A 268 4.97 -21.23 4.68
CA ASP A 268 4.60 -22.41 5.48
C ASP A 268 3.41 -22.10 6.40
N GLU A 269 2.98 -23.10 7.19
CA GLU A 269 1.86 -22.98 8.13
C GLU A 269 2.06 -21.87 9.18
N ASP A 270 3.31 -21.53 9.49
CA ASP A 270 3.68 -20.47 10.44
C ASP A 270 3.77 -19.08 9.76
N GLY A 271 3.54 -19.01 8.45
CA GLY A 271 3.66 -17.79 7.64
C GLY A 271 5.11 -17.39 7.32
N GLU A 272 6.09 -18.26 7.59
CA GLU A 272 7.47 -18.01 7.18
C GLU A 272 7.60 -18.19 5.67
N LEU A 273 8.34 -17.29 5.02
CA LEU A 273 8.57 -17.35 3.58
C LEU A 273 9.66 -18.40 3.28
N TRP A 274 9.39 -19.27 2.31
CA TRP A 274 10.32 -20.28 1.81
C TRP A 274 10.64 -20.05 0.33
N ARG A 275 11.80 -20.54 -0.09
CA ARG A 275 12.21 -20.57 -1.49
C ARG A 275 12.89 -21.88 -1.84
N ASN A 276 12.35 -22.60 -2.82
CA ASN A 276 12.89 -23.88 -3.30
C ASN A 276 13.16 -24.89 -2.16
N GLY A 277 12.29 -24.95 -1.15
CA GLY A 277 12.43 -25.89 -0.02
C GLY A 277 13.41 -25.47 1.07
N HIS A 278 13.82 -24.20 1.11
CA HIS A 278 14.63 -23.65 2.20
C HIS A 278 14.00 -22.37 2.77
N PRO A 279 14.14 -22.10 4.10
CA PRO A 279 13.68 -20.86 4.70
C PRO A 279 14.33 -19.66 4.00
N PHE A 280 13.50 -18.73 3.55
CA PHE A 280 13.96 -17.57 2.80
C PHE A 280 14.39 -16.46 3.75
N ARG A 281 15.68 -16.08 3.67
CA ARG A 281 16.27 -15.01 4.49
C ARG A 281 16.62 -13.76 3.69
N GLY A 282 16.03 -13.58 2.51
CA GLY A 282 16.38 -12.51 1.56
C GLY A 282 15.71 -11.16 1.85
N GLY A 283 15.27 -10.93 3.08
CA GLY A 283 14.59 -9.72 3.55
C GLY A 283 13.14 -9.98 3.92
N GLY A 284 12.67 -9.31 4.98
CA GLY A 284 11.28 -9.35 5.42
C GLY A 284 10.36 -8.43 4.60
N SER A 285 9.07 -8.59 4.83
CA SER A 285 8.03 -7.66 4.43
C SER A 285 7.59 -6.85 5.65
N GLN A 286 7.33 -5.55 5.47
CA GLN A 286 6.74 -4.70 6.52
C GLN A 286 5.22 -4.64 6.40
N LEU A 287 4.65 -5.45 5.51
CA LEU A 287 3.25 -5.38 5.16
C LEU A 287 2.34 -5.87 6.28
N LEU A 288 2.82 -6.78 7.14
CA LEU A 288 2.06 -7.26 8.31
C LEU A 288 1.77 -6.12 9.28
N ASP A 289 2.82 -5.42 9.70
CA ASP A 289 2.71 -4.20 10.52
C ASP A 289 1.81 -3.15 9.83
N GLY A 290 1.90 -3.05 8.50
CA GLY A 290 1.06 -2.16 7.71
C GLY A 290 -0.43 -2.54 7.77
N VAL A 291 -0.76 -3.80 7.56
CA VAL A 291 -2.14 -4.32 7.59
C VAL A 291 -2.75 -4.10 8.97
N GLU A 292 -2.04 -4.43 10.04
CA GLU A 292 -2.50 -4.22 11.42
C GLU A 292 -2.81 -2.74 11.69
N ARG A 293 -1.90 -1.83 11.34
CA ARG A 293 -2.09 -0.39 11.56
C ARG A 293 -3.23 0.20 10.76
N PHE A 294 -3.40 -0.23 9.51
CA PHE A 294 -4.53 0.21 8.70
C PHE A 294 -5.84 -0.41 9.16
N ALA A 295 -5.83 -1.62 9.73
CA ALA A 295 -7.01 -2.24 10.35
C ALA A 295 -7.43 -1.51 11.62
N GLU A 296 -6.49 -1.04 12.43
CA GLU A 296 -6.80 -0.16 13.56
C GLU A 296 -7.39 1.19 13.11
N LEU A 297 -6.85 1.77 12.03
CA LEU A 297 -7.30 3.06 11.51
C LEU A 297 -8.66 2.98 10.79
N LEU A 298 -8.91 1.88 10.09
CA LEU A 298 -10.07 1.66 9.23
C LEU A 298 -10.74 0.32 9.56
N PRO A 299 -11.27 0.14 10.78
CA PRO A 299 -11.72 -1.16 11.31
C PRO A 299 -12.94 -1.76 10.59
N TRP A 300 -13.52 -1.01 9.66
CA TRP A 300 -14.72 -1.38 8.92
C TRP A 300 -14.42 -1.84 7.50
N LEU A 301 -13.15 -1.80 7.08
CA LEU A 301 -12.67 -2.32 5.81
C LEU A 301 -12.17 -3.75 5.98
N GLU A 302 -12.30 -4.53 4.92
CA GLU A 302 -11.55 -5.77 4.76
C GLU A 302 -10.18 -5.40 4.18
N ILE A 303 -9.10 -5.70 4.91
CA ILE A 303 -7.74 -5.29 4.54
C ILE A 303 -6.90 -6.53 4.28
N ARG A 304 -6.16 -6.54 3.17
CA ARG A 304 -5.24 -7.62 2.80
C ARG A 304 -3.88 -7.06 2.42
N GLY A 305 -2.84 -7.85 2.67
CA GLY A 305 -1.52 -7.61 2.12
C GLY A 305 -1.29 -8.45 0.86
N ALA A 306 -0.58 -7.92 -0.13
CA ALA A 306 -0.07 -8.67 -1.26
C ALA A 306 1.43 -8.41 -1.48
N LEU A 307 2.22 -9.48 -1.50
CA LEU A 307 3.66 -9.42 -1.75
C LEU A 307 3.96 -9.86 -3.18
N ILE A 308 4.18 -8.89 -4.08
CA ILE A 308 4.44 -9.17 -5.50
C ILE A 308 5.93 -9.39 -5.73
N ILE A 309 6.30 -10.57 -6.24
CA ILE A 309 7.71 -10.92 -6.46
C ILE A 309 8.07 -10.78 -7.94
N TYR A 310 9.06 -9.94 -8.22
CA TYR A 310 9.71 -9.81 -9.52
C TYR A 310 11.05 -10.56 -9.53
N PRO A 311 11.42 -11.21 -10.64
CA PRO A 311 12.73 -11.82 -10.76
C PRO A 311 13.82 -10.75 -10.75
N SER A 312 14.88 -10.93 -9.97
CA SER A 312 16.05 -10.05 -9.95
C SER A 312 17.03 -10.34 -11.10
N ARG A 313 16.88 -11.48 -11.78
CA ARG A 313 17.67 -11.91 -12.95
C ARG A 313 16.83 -12.80 -13.86
N ALA A 314 17.36 -13.14 -15.03
CA ALA A 314 16.67 -14.05 -15.94
C ALA A 314 16.31 -15.38 -15.26
N GLY A 315 15.04 -15.74 -15.32
CA GLY A 315 14.48 -16.94 -14.72
C GLY A 315 13.03 -16.73 -14.30
N GLU A 316 12.39 -17.81 -13.91
CA GLU A 316 10.98 -17.84 -13.53
C GLU A 316 10.82 -17.68 -12.01
N VAL A 317 9.80 -16.91 -11.62
CA VAL A 317 9.30 -16.85 -10.25
C VAL A 317 7.94 -17.50 -10.27
N THR A 318 7.72 -18.46 -9.39
CA THR A 318 6.41 -19.11 -9.19
C THR A 318 6.03 -19.03 -7.72
N CYS A 319 4.74 -18.97 -7.43
CA CYS A 319 4.22 -19.02 -6.06
C CYS A 319 3.13 -20.08 -5.94
N ASP A 320 2.89 -20.57 -4.73
CA ASP A 320 1.71 -21.41 -4.46
C ASP A 320 0.41 -20.62 -4.66
N ASP A 321 -0.67 -21.33 -4.99
CA ASP A 321 -2.02 -20.75 -5.16
C ASP A 321 -2.76 -20.58 -3.81
N ASP A 322 -2.09 -20.81 -2.68
CA ASP A 322 -2.70 -20.73 -1.36
C ASP A 322 -2.78 -19.29 -0.84
N LEU A 323 -4.01 -18.81 -0.64
CA LEU A 323 -4.34 -17.44 -0.22
C LEU A 323 -4.89 -17.35 1.18
N ASP A 324 -4.86 -18.44 1.95
CA ASP A 324 -5.35 -18.41 3.33
C ASP A 324 -4.42 -17.62 4.27
N PHE A 325 -3.24 -17.22 3.78
CA PHE A 325 -2.31 -16.34 4.49
C PHE A 325 -2.69 -14.86 4.35
N GLU A 326 -2.41 -14.08 5.39
CA GLU A 326 -2.67 -12.63 5.38
C GLU A 326 -1.84 -11.87 4.32
N ILE A 327 -0.66 -12.41 3.98
CA ILE A 327 0.29 -11.82 3.01
C ILE A 327 0.88 -12.94 2.15
N PRO A 328 0.14 -13.43 1.15
CA PRO A 328 0.66 -14.46 0.26
C PRO A 328 1.74 -13.85 -0.66
N PRO A 329 2.86 -14.56 -0.92
CA PRO A 329 3.77 -14.24 -2.01
C PRO A 329 3.07 -14.57 -3.32
N MET A 330 3.09 -13.64 -4.27
CA MET A 330 2.38 -13.80 -5.54
C MET A 330 3.26 -13.41 -6.72
N THR A 331 3.06 -14.09 -7.84
CA THR A 331 3.51 -13.56 -9.13
C THR A 331 2.61 -12.39 -9.56
N PRO A 332 3.08 -11.49 -10.45
CA PRO A 332 2.22 -10.42 -10.98
C PRO A 332 0.93 -10.91 -11.65
N ASP A 333 0.96 -12.08 -12.29
CA ASP A 333 -0.21 -12.68 -12.94
C ASP A 333 -1.23 -13.18 -11.90
N GLN A 334 -0.77 -13.98 -10.93
CA GLN A 334 -1.59 -14.42 -9.78
C GLN A 334 -2.22 -13.23 -9.05
N PHE A 335 -1.44 -12.18 -8.80
CA PHE A 335 -1.92 -10.96 -8.16
C PHE A 335 -3.11 -10.35 -8.92
N VAL A 336 -2.99 -10.13 -10.24
CA VAL A 336 -4.10 -9.55 -11.02
C VAL A 336 -5.30 -10.49 -11.06
N ARG A 337 -5.06 -11.80 -11.19
CA ARG A 337 -6.13 -12.81 -11.22
C ARG A 337 -6.93 -12.81 -9.92
N GLU A 338 -6.26 -12.96 -8.80
CA GLU A 338 -6.89 -13.27 -7.50
C GLU A 338 -7.31 -12.03 -6.73
N ILE A 339 -6.45 -10.99 -6.69
CA ILE A 339 -6.86 -9.71 -6.11
C ILE A 339 -7.89 -9.03 -7.00
N GLY A 340 -7.79 -9.17 -8.33
CA GLY A 340 -8.83 -8.70 -9.24
C GLY A 340 -10.18 -9.34 -8.96
N ASP A 341 -10.22 -10.67 -8.80
CA ASP A 341 -11.46 -11.40 -8.47
C ASP A 341 -12.01 -10.95 -7.11
N TRP A 342 -11.13 -10.84 -6.11
CA TRP A 342 -11.51 -10.34 -4.79
C TRP A 342 -11.96 -8.88 -4.79
N LEU A 343 -11.52 -8.02 -5.70
CA LEU A 343 -12.07 -6.66 -5.79
C LEU A 343 -13.36 -6.60 -6.62
N ALA A 344 -13.58 -7.59 -7.49
CA ALA A 344 -14.68 -7.60 -8.44
C ALA A 344 -16.05 -7.94 -7.83
N ASP A 345 -16.17 -8.39 -6.57
CA ASP A 345 -17.50 -8.60 -5.97
C ASP A 345 -18.27 -7.28 -5.76
N ASP A 346 -17.56 -6.16 -5.58
CA ASP A 346 -18.16 -4.82 -5.48
C ASP A 346 -17.42 -3.80 -6.36
N PRO A 347 -17.45 -4.01 -7.70
CA PRO A 347 -16.48 -3.45 -8.63
C PRO A 347 -16.69 -1.96 -8.90
N ALA A 348 -17.83 -1.39 -8.51
CA ALA A 348 -18.25 -0.02 -8.83
C ALA A 348 -18.59 0.80 -7.58
N THR A 349 -18.11 0.38 -6.41
CA THR A 349 -18.34 1.09 -5.15
C THR A 349 -17.03 1.60 -4.58
N VAL A 350 -17.06 2.68 -3.79
CA VAL A 350 -15.91 3.23 -3.07
C VAL A 350 -16.34 3.77 -1.71
N ASP A 351 -15.69 3.33 -0.65
CA ASP A 351 -15.89 3.91 0.68
C ASP A 351 -15.32 5.34 0.76
N ARG A 352 -16.19 6.31 1.07
CA ARG A 352 -15.88 7.75 1.08
C ARG A 352 -14.91 8.13 2.18
N GLU A 353 -15.10 7.55 3.35
CA GLU A 353 -14.30 7.87 4.51
C GLU A 353 -12.91 7.27 4.35
N ALA A 354 -12.84 6.00 3.92
CA ALA A 354 -11.60 5.35 3.54
C ALA A 354 -10.84 6.14 2.48
N LEU A 355 -11.50 6.54 1.39
CA LEU A 355 -10.87 7.33 0.33
C LEU A 355 -10.25 8.62 0.88
N ARG A 356 -10.98 9.39 1.70
CA ARG A 356 -10.46 10.63 2.32
C ARG A 356 -9.29 10.38 3.26
N VAL A 357 -9.32 9.27 4.00
CA VAL A 357 -8.22 8.90 4.91
C VAL A 357 -6.99 8.53 4.09
N LEU A 358 -7.14 7.64 3.09
CA LEU A 358 -6.03 7.16 2.26
C LEU A 358 -5.40 8.28 1.43
N VAL A 359 -6.19 9.19 0.84
CA VAL A 359 -5.65 10.36 0.12
C VAL A 359 -4.77 11.23 1.02
N ARG A 360 -5.10 11.34 2.31
CA ARG A 360 -4.27 12.09 3.28
C ARG A 360 -3.00 11.34 3.69
N GLN A 361 -2.98 10.02 3.56
CA GLN A 361 -1.79 9.20 3.81
C GLN A 361 -0.84 9.13 2.61
N VAL A 362 -1.27 9.56 1.42
CA VAL A 362 -0.38 9.65 0.27
C VAL A 362 0.70 10.70 0.54
N VAL A 363 1.95 10.26 0.54
CA VAL A 363 3.10 11.14 0.69
C VAL A 363 3.29 11.89 -0.62
N SER A 364 2.72 13.09 -0.71
CA SER A 364 3.07 14.01 -1.79
C SER A 364 4.51 14.47 -1.59
N GLU A 365 5.36 14.36 -2.60
CA GLU A 365 6.62 15.10 -2.62
C GLU A 365 6.30 16.57 -2.29
N VAL A 366 6.78 17.04 -1.14
CA VAL A 366 6.89 18.46 -0.87
C VAL A 366 7.65 19.02 -2.07
N ARG A 367 6.95 19.81 -2.89
CA ARG A 367 7.60 20.64 -3.90
C ARG A 367 8.71 21.39 -3.16
N VAL A 368 9.97 21.09 -3.48
CA VAL A 368 10.99 22.12 -3.38
C VAL A 368 10.57 23.15 -4.42
N ALA A 369 9.88 24.19 -3.95
CA ALA A 369 9.59 25.38 -4.71
C ALA A 369 10.87 26.23 -4.78
N GLY A 370 11.08 26.84 -5.94
CA GLY A 370 12.07 27.89 -6.19
C GLY A 370 12.97 27.52 -7.35
N ALA A 371 13.28 28.39 -8.31
CA ALA A 371 12.98 29.80 -8.50
C ALA A 371 13.32 30.14 -9.97
#